data_AF-A0A496UXR4-F1
#
_entry.id   AF-A0A496UXR4-F1
#
_cell.length_a   1.000
_cell.length_b   1.000
_cell.length_c   1.000
_cell.angle_alpha   90.00
_cell.angle_beta   90.00
_cell.angle_gamma   90.00
#
_symmetry.space_group_name_H-M   'P 1'
#
loop_
_entity.id
_entity.type
_entity.pdbx_description
1 polymer ?
#
loop_
_entity_poly.entity_id
_entity_poly.type
_entity_poly.pdbx_seq_one_letter_code
_entity_poly.pdbx_strand_id
1 'polypeptide(L)' 'MGAGAAGLVSAYIAAAVKAKVTLIEKHKMGGDCLNTGCVPSKAILRSAKMLSYIKRAK' A
#
# COMPACT_ATOMS: atom_id res chain seq x y z
N MET A 1 10.27 8.20 -11.88
CA MET A 1 10.66 6.96 -11.18
C MET A 1 9.84 6.93 -9.89
N GLY A 2 8.94 5.96 -9.75
CA GLY A 2 7.99 5.92 -8.63
C GLY A 2 8.01 4.56 -7.94
N ALA A 3 8.15 4.56 -6.62
CA ALA A 3 8.08 3.42 -5.70
C ALA A 3 6.63 3.10 -5.30
N GLY A 4 5.70 3.19 -6.25
CA GLY A 4 4.35 2.65 -6.09
C GLY A 4 4.36 1.12 -6.01
N ALA A 5 3.19 0.52 -5.89
CA ALA A 5 3.04 -0.94 -5.80
C ALA A 5 3.75 -1.68 -6.95
N ALA A 6 3.65 -1.18 -8.18
CA ALA A 6 4.33 -1.77 -9.34
C ALA A 6 5.86 -1.59 -9.28
N GLY A 7 6.35 -0.43 -8.81
CA GLY A 7 7.78 -0.15 -8.66
C GLY A 7 8.44 -0.99 -7.56
N LEU A 8 7.72 -1.25 -6.48
CA LEU A 8 8.18 -2.14 -5.41
C LEU A 8 8.24 -3.60 -5.85
N VAL A 9 7.22 -4.09 -6.56
CA VAL A 9 7.20 -5.49 -7.05
C VAL A 9 8.30 -5.74 -8.08
N SER A 10 8.46 -4.83 -9.03
CA SER A 10 9.52 -4.95 -10.05
C SER A 10 10.92 -4.85 -9.47
N ALA A 11 11.18 -3.94 -8.53
CA ALA A 11 12.46 -3.89 -7.82
C ALA A 11 12.69 -5.09 -6.91
N TYR A 12 11.65 -5.64 -6.27
CA TYR A 12 11.76 -6.85 -5.46
C TYR A 12 12.13 -8.07 -6.31
N ILE A 13 11.49 -8.24 -7.47
CA ILE A 13 11.82 -9.30 -8.42
C ILE A 13 13.24 -9.10 -8.96
N ALA A 14 13.62 -7.87 -9.32
CA ALA A 14 14.97 -7.55 -9.77
C ALA A 14 16.04 -7.81 -8.67
N ALA A 15 15.73 -7.51 -7.41
CA ALA A 15 16.59 -7.83 -6.27
C ALA A 15 16.69 -9.34 -6.05
N ALA A 16 15.60 -10.10 -6.24
CA ALA A 16 15.59 -11.56 -6.12
C ALA A 16 16.50 -12.23 -7.17
N VAL A 17 16.58 -11.66 -8.37
CA VAL A 17 17.52 -12.12 -9.42
C VAL A 17 18.93 -11.50 -9.29
N LYS A 18 19.25 -10.90 -8.13
CA LYS A 18 20.53 -10.20 -7.83
C LYS A 18 20.90 -9.09 -8.82
N ALA A 19 19.92 -8.53 -9.53
CA ALA A 19 20.16 -7.36 -10.37
C ALA A 19 20.36 -6.13 -9.47
N LYS A 20 21.29 -5.25 -9.86
CA LYS A 20 21.42 -3.93 -9.22
C LYS A 20 20.25 -3.05 -9.65
N VAL A 21 19.31 -2.84 -8.74
CA VAL A 21 18.17 -1.92 -8.91
C VAL A 21 18.18 -0.87 -7.81
N THR A 22 17.98 0.38 -8.21
CA THR A 22 17.83 1.52 -7.30
C THR A 22 16.43 2.06 -7.45
N LEU A 23 15.65 1.96 -6.38
CA LEU A 23 14.32 2.57 -6.28
C LEU A 23 14.49 4.03 -5.83
N ILE A 24 14.10 4.97 -6.70
CA ILE A 24 14.09 6.40 -6.38
C ILE A 24 12.65 6.81 -6.15
N GLU A 25 12.34 7.27 -4.94
CA GLU A 25 11.06 7.84 -4.56
C GLU A 25 11.27 9.21 -3.93
N LYS A 26 10.46 10.18 -4.34
CA LYS A 26 10.54 11.57 -3.85
C LYS A 26 9.69 11.78 -2.60
N HIS A 27 8.72 10.90 -2.35
CA HIS A 27 7.79 10.95 -1.22
C HIS A 27 7.84 9.67 -0.36
N LYS A 28 6.72 9.27 0.26
CA LYS A 28 6.65 8.06 1.09
C LYS A 28 6.71 6.79 0.24
N MET A 29 7.48 5.81 0.70
CA MET A 29 7.59 4.48 0.09
C MET A 29 6.21 3.82 0.00
N GLY A 30 5.93 3.09 -1.09
CA GLY A 30 4.62 2.47 -1.33
C GLY A 30 3.67 3.25 -2.24
N GLY A 31 4.06 4.48 -2.62
CA GLY A 31 3.32 5.37 -3.52
C GLY A 31 1.87 5.56 -3.09
N ASP A 32 1.01 5.91 -4.04
CA ASP A 32 -0.37 6.27 -3.73
C ASP A 32 -1.18 5.09 -3.22
N CYS A 33 -1.03 3.89 -3.78
CA CYS A 33 -1.85 2.74 -3.38
C CYS A 33 -1.77 2.43 -1.87
N LEU A 34 -0.56 2.54 -1.29
CA LEU A 34 -0.32 2.30 0.14
C LEU A 34 -0.64 3.53 1.02
N ASN A 35 -0.36 4.75 0.53
CA ASN A 35 -0.41 5.95 1.38
C ASN A 35 -1.67 6.83 1.20
N THR A 36 -2.25 6.87 -0.01
CA THR A 36 -3.37 7.78 -0.36
C THR A 36 -4.50 7.08 -1.13
N GLY A 37 -4.37 5.78 -1.38
CA GLY A 37 -5.24 5.02 -2.28
C GLY A 37 -6.07 3.97 -1.55
N CYS A 38 -6.08 2.76 -2.09
CA CYS A 38 -7.00 1.70 -1.69
C CYS A 38 -6.82 1.25 -0.23
N VAL A 39 -5.61 1.33 0.32
CA VAL A 39 -5.29 0.87 1.69
C VAL A 39 -5.93 1.74 2.77
N PRO A 40 -5.74 3.09 2.80
CA PRO A 40 -6.41 3.93 3.79
C PRO A 40 -7.94 3.92 3.62
N SER A 41 -8.44 3.87 2.38
CA SER A 41 -9.88 3.79 2.11
C SER A 41 -10.50 2.50 2.67
N LYS A 42 -9.87 1.34 2.46
CA LYS A 42 -10.33 0.07 3.05
C LYS A 42 -10.17 0.02 4.57
N ALA A 43 -9.15 0.66 5.13
CA ALA A 43 -8.99 0.75 6.58
C ALA A 43 -10.15 1.52 7.23
N ILE A 44 -10.52 2.68 6.68
CA ILE A 44 -11.66 3.47 7.17
C ILE A 44 -12.97 2.70 7.00
N LEU A 45 -13.21 2.09 5.84
CA LEU A 45 -14.41 1.28 5.61
C LEU A 45 -14.52 0.09 6.58
N ARG A 46 -13.39 -0.53 6.94
CA ARG A 46 -13.37 -1.64 7.91
C ARG A 46 -13.66 -1.16 9.33
N SER A 47 -13.10 -0.04 9.74
CA SER A 47 -13.41 0.58 11.04
C SER A 47 -14.88 0.98 11.15
N ALA A 48 -15.45 1.56 10.08
CA ALA A 48 -16.87 1.89 10.01
C ALA A 48 -17.76 0.63 10.06
N LYS A 49 -17.39 -0.44 9.35
CA LYS A 49 -18.09 -1.73 9.44
C LYS A 49 -18.03 -2.31 10.85
N MET A 50 -16.89 -2.24 11.54
CA MET A 50 -16.76 -2.72 12.92
C MET A 50 -17.72 -1.98 13.87
N LEU A 51 -17.80 -0.65 13.77
CA LEU A 51 -18.74 0.15 14.55
C LEU A 51 -20.21 -0.20 14.22
N SER A 52 -20.51 -0.47 12.95
CA SER A 52 -21.85 -0.91 12.53
C SER A 52 -22.20 -2.30 13.08
N TYR A 53 -21.25 -3.24 13.11
CA TYR A 53 -21.44 -4.55 13.75
C TYR A 53 -21.70 -4.42 15.24
N ILE A 54 -20.92 -3.61 15.95
CA ILE A 54 -21.11 -3.37 17.39
C ILE A 54 -22.48 -2.72 17.65
N LYS A 55 -22.90 -1.75 16.82
CA LYS A 55 -24.23 -1.13 16.94
C LYS A 55 -25.39 -2.09 16.64
N ARG A 56 -25.22 -3.05 15.74
CA ARG A 56 -26.25 -4.07 15.40
C ARG A 56 -26.32 -5.21 16.41
N ALA A 57 -25.24 -5.46 17.16
CA ALA A 57 -25.20 -6.47 18.20
C ALA A 57 -25.84 -5.99 19.52
N LYS A 58 -26.33 -4.75 19.56
CA LYS A 58 -27.13 -4.18 20.64
C LYS A 58 -28.60 -4.18 20.25
#